data_AF-A0A7S0CWD3-F1
#
_entry.id   AF-A0A7S0CWD3-F1
#
_cell.length_a   1.000
_cell.length_b   1.000
_cell.length_c   1.000
_cell.angle_alpha   90.00
_cell.angle_beta   90.00
_cell.angle_gamma   90.00
#
_symmetry.space_group_name_H-M   'P 1'
#
loop_
_entity.id
_entity.type
_entity.pdbx_description
1 polymer ?
#
loop_
_entity_poly.entity_id
_entity_poly.type
_entity_poly.pdbx_seq_one_letter_code
_entity_poly.pdbx_strand_id
1 'polypeptide(L)'
;FRRFSKRSKKINKPEVKSSVSSTEVALRDVTKGFQLVFSTIAYFEVQIEQNFDDEDMNKDGSCIAIGLARRSFLLTGKQPGWDSFSYGYHGDDGNIFHGSGMGEEFGSAFGPGDVVGCGIDYTNRSIFFTKNGAFLGVAFEDVLPGHYYPVVGVDTRCPFRVNFGINRPFEFMLLIYQQTQLKKNGFLSEYPKHPLLTALQKRMKANKPRPNSPSPSRRRRSTRSQRLIRHDQIFFEEEETN
;
A
#
# COMPACT_ATOMS: atom_id res chain seq x y z
N PHE A 1 20.94 -69.60 27.63
CA PHE A 1 21.96 -68.64 27.19
C PHE A 1 21.37 -67.22 27.16
N ARG A 2 21.93 -66.34 28.00
CA ARG A 2 21.84 -64.86 28.09
C ARG A 2 20.52 -64.12 27.75
N ARG A 3 19.85 -63.64 28.80
CA ARG A 3 18.98 -62.45 28.80
C ARG A 3 19.80 -61.20 28.41
N PHE A 4 19.42 -60.53 27.33
CA PHE A 4 19.90 -59.18 27.03
C PHE A 4 18.91 -58.14 27.58
N SER A 5 19.32 -57.46 28.65
CA SER A 5 18.70 -56.23 29.13
C SER A 5 19.00 -55.10 28.14
N LYS A 6 17.98 -54.58 27.45
CA LYS A 6 18.09 -53.34 26.68
C LYS A 6 17.86 -52.16 27.63
N ARG A 7 18.96 -51.57 28.11
CA ARG A 7 18.98 -50.28 28.80
C ARG A 7 18.61 -49.19 27.78
N SER A 8 17.39 -48.68 27.85
CA SER A 8 16.97 -47.54 27.04
C SER A 8 17.68 -46.28 27.55
N LYS A 9 18.66 -45.77 26.80
CA LYS A 9 19.27 -44.46 27.08
C LYS A 9 18.23 -43.40 26.71
N LYS A 10 17.69 -42.68 27.70
CA LYS A 10 16.97 -41.42 27.47
C LYS A 10 17.93 -40.45 26.78
N ILE A 11 17.72 -40.24 25.49
CA ILE A 11 18.33 -39.13 24.77
C ILE A 11 17.48 -37.91 25.13
N ASN A 12 18.06 -36.97 25.89
CA ASN A 12 17.43 -35.68 26.10
C ASN A 12 17.35 -34.98 24.73
N LYS A 13 16.14 -34.86 24.16
CA LYS A 13 15.90 -33.89 23.10
C LYS A 13 16.18 -32.50 23.69
N PRO A 14 16.97 -31.65 23.04
CA PRO A 14 17.03 -30.26 23.45
C PRO A 14 15.63 -29.67 23.23
N GLU A 15 15.03 -29.21 24.32
CA GLU A 15 13.88 -28.33 24.28
C GLU A 15 14.31 -27.06 23.55
N VAL A 16 13.93 -26.95 22.27
CA VAL A 16 14.00 -25.67 21.57
C VAL A 16 12.90 -24.81 22.17
N LYS A 17 13.26 -24.04 23.20
CA LYS A 17 12.45 -22.91 23.64
C LYS A 17 12.42 -21.91 22.48
N SER A 18 11.41 -22.00 21.63
CA SER A 18 11.14 -20.97 20.62
C SER A 18 10.53 -19.75 21.32
N SER A 19 11.33 -19.07 22.13
CA SER A 19 11.05 -17.69 22.50
C SER A 19 11.51 -16.82 21.33
N VAL A 20 10.71 -16.79 20.25
CA VAL A 20 10.78 -15.67 19.33
C VAL A 20 10.14 -14.52 20.10
N SER A 21 11.01 -13.80 20.81
CA SER A 21 10.73 -12.49 21.37
C SER A 21 10.02 -11.68 20.30
N SER A 22 8.77 -11.32 20.58
CA SER A 22 8.08 -10.21 19.93
C SER A 22 9.09 -9.10 19.72
N THR A 23 9.40 -8.80 18.46
CA THR A 23 10.19 -7.63 18.09
C THR A 23 9.42 -6.41 18.58
N GLU A 24 9.71 -5.95 19.79
CA GLU A 24 9.47 -4.56 20.15
C GLU A 24 10.15 -3.75 19.06
N VAL A 25 9.35 -3.02 18.29
CA VAL A 25 9.86 -1.96 17.43
C VAL A 25 10.40 -0.91 18.40
N ALA A 26 11.64 -1.10 18.82
CA ALA A 26 12.32 -0.20 19.73
C ALA A 26 12.45 1.13 19.00
N LEU A 27 11.57 2.08 19.31
CA LEU A 27 11.75 3.49 19.04
C LEU A 27 13.04 3.88 19.75
N ARG A 28 14.18 3.76 19.06
CA ARG A 28 15.44 4.24 19.59
C ARG A 28 15.42 5.75 19.44
N ASP A 29 15.36 6.43 20.58
CA ASP A 29 15.48 7.88 20.70
C ASP A 29 16.93 8.25 20.35
N VAL A 30 17.25 8.26 19.06
CA VAL A 30 18.58 8.60 18.57
C VAL A 30 18.61 10.11 18.39
N THR A 31 19.07 10.77 19.44
CA THR A 31 19.40 12.21 19.54
C THR A 31 18.18 13.15 19.56
N LYS A 32 18.24 14.14 20.46
CA LYS A 32 17.27 15.24 20.58
C LYS A 32 16.95 15.82 19.19
N GLY A 33 15.81 15.45 18.62
CA GLY A 33 15.30 16.02 17.37
C GLY A 33 14.80 15.01 16.34
N PHE A 34 15.17 13.73 16.41
CA PHE A 34 14.77 12.74 15.40
C PHE A 34 14.23 11.46 16.02
N GLN A 35 13.02 11.07 15.60
CA GLN A 35 12.40 9.80 15.99
C GLN A 35 12.47 8.83 14.82
N LEU A 36 13.30 7.79 14.95
CA LEU A 36 13.34 6.68 14.00
C LEU A 36 12.14 5.78 14.24
N VAL A 37 11.23 5.73 13.26
CA VAL A 37 10.11 4.78 13.24
C VAL A 37 10.47 3.71 12.21
N PHE A 38 10.66 2.47 12.66
CA PHE A 38 10.76 1.35 11.72
C PHE A 38 9.40 1.21 11.00
N SER A 39 9.43 1.22 9.67
CA SER A 39 8.24 0.90 8.89
C SER A 39 8.18 -0.59 8.63
N THR A 40 7.04 -1.19 8.98
CA THR A 40 6.66 -2.55 8.57
C THR A 40 5.82 -2.53 7.30
N ILE A 41 5.71 -1.37 6.65
CA ILE A 41 4.93 -1.18 5.43
C ILE A 41 5.85 -0.67 4.33
N ALA A 42 5.84 -1.36 3.20
CA ALA A 42 6.38 -0.86 1.94
C ALA A 42 5.21 -0.44 1.05
N TYR A 43 5.34 0.68 0.34
CA TYR A 43 4.26 1.28 -0.45
C TYR A 43 4.82 2.06 -1.64
N PHE A 44 4.13 2.02 -2.77
CA PHE A 44 4.43 2.79 -3.96
C PHE A 44 3.14 3.25 -4.65
N GLU A 45 3.21 4.30 -5.46
CA GLU A 45 2.08 4.78 -6.26
C GLU A 45 2.42 4.76 -7.75
N VAL A 46 1.42 4.46 -8.57
CA VAL A 46 1.47 4.51 -10.03
C VAL A 46 0.49 5.57 -10.48
N GLN A 47 0.99 6.60 -11.14
CA GLN A 47 0.18 7.65 -11.76
C GLN A 47 0.05 7.35 -13.24
N ILE A 48 -1.18 7.25 -13.73
CA ILE A 48 -1.47 7.01 -15.14
C ILE A 48 -1.67 8.38 -15.80
N GLU A 49 -0.90 8.68 -16.85
CA GLU A 49 -0.85 10.03 -17.42
C GLU A 49 -2.18 10.44 -18.06
N GLN A 50 -2.61 11.67 -17.76
CA GLN A 50 -3.82 12.27 -18.34
C GLN A 50 -3.48 12.92 -19.70
N ASN A 51 -4.47 12.98 -20.61
CA ASN A 51 -4.35 13.60 -21.94
C ASN A 51 -3.40 12.88 -22.90
N PHE A 52 -3.30 11.57 -22.75
CA PHE A 52 -2.74 10.75 -23.82
C PHE A 52 -3.83 10.55 -24.88
N ASP A 53 -3.70 11.27 -25.99
CA ASP A 53 -4.56 11.12 -27.17
C ASP A 53 -4.26 9.77 -27.82
N ASP A 54 -4.91 8.72 -27.33
CA ASP A 54 -4.91 7.43 -28.00
C ASP A 54 -6.36 6.98 -28.19
N GLU A 55 -6.80 7.03 -29.45
CA GLU A 55 -8.08 6.48 -29.90
C GLU A 55 -8.21 4.97 -29.53
N ASP A 56 -7.10 4.32 -29.17
CA ASP A 56 -7.00 2.91 -28.79
C ASP A 56 -7.37 2.56 -27.34
N MET A 57 -7.59 3.53 -26.43
CA MET A 57 -7.95 3.21 -25.02
C MET A 57 -9.36 2.61 -24.86
N ASN A 58 -10.19 2.71 -25.90
CA ASN A 58 -11.49 2.06 -25.98
C ASN A 58 -11.45 0.72 -26.73
N LYS A 59 -10.26 0.17 -27.02
CA LYS A 59 -10.14 -1.21 -27.50
C LYS A 59 -10.32 -2.17 -26.32
N ASP A 60 -11.27 -3.08 -26.45
CA ASP A 60 -11.48 -4.21 -25.56
C ASP A 60 -10.13 -4.88 -25.23
N GLY A 61 -9.76 -4.94 -23.96
CA GLY A 61 -8.58 -5.65 -23.46
C GLY A 61 -7.38 -4.80 -23.03
N SER A 62 -7.41 -3.47 -23.17
CA SER A 62 -6.31 -2.63 -22.66
C SER A 62 -6.30 -2.60 -21.13
N CYS A 63 -5.16 -2.89 -20.49
CA CYS A 63 -5.06 -2.91 -19.02
C CYS A 63 -3.71 -2.40 -18.50
N ILE A 64 -3.77 -1.63 -17.41
CA ILE A 64 -2.63 -1.45 -16.48
C ILE A 64 -3.00 -2.20 -15.22
N ALA A 65 -2.16 -3.16 -14.83
CA ALA A 65 -2.31 -3.91 -13.58
C ALA A 65 -1.16 -3.58 -12.63
N ILE A 66 -1.48 -3.37 -11.36
CA ILE A 66 -0.52 -2.90 -10.35
C ILE A 66 -0.48 -3.91 -9.21
N GLY A 67 0.71 -4.24 -8.73
CA GLY A 67 0.81 -5.07 -7.54
C GLY A 67 2.23 -5.46 -7.16
N LEU A 68 2.37 -6.68 -6.65
CA LEU A 68 3.60 -7.21 -6.09
C LEU A 68 3.92 -8.58 -6.67
N ALA A 69 5.19 -8.82 -6.96
CA ALA A 69 5.68 -10.08 -7.51
C ALA A 69 6.87 -10.62 -6.70
N ARG A 70 7.02 -11.93 -6.70
CA ARG A 70 8.22 -12.63 -6.25
C ARG A 70 9.17 -12.80 -7.44
N ARG A 71 10.44 -13.09 -7.16
CA ARG A 71 11.49 -13.27 -8.17
C ARG A 71 11.14 -14.28 -9.29
N SER A 72 10.28 -15.25 -9.01
CA SER A 72 9.87 -16.30 -9.95
C SER A 72 8.73 -15.89 -10.89
N PHE A 73 8.15 -14.70 -10.74
CA PHE A 73 7.12 -14.20 -11.64
C PHE A 73 7.67 -13.97 -13.05
N LEU A 74 6.91 -14.39 -14.08
CA LEU A 74 7.27 -14.17 -15.47
C LEU A 74 6.83 -12.76 -15.90
N LEU A 75 7.78 -11.94 -16.34
CA LEU A 75 7.52 -10.55 -16.74
C LEU A 75 6.91 -10.39 -18.14
N THR A 76 6.75 -11.48 -18.89
CA THR A 76 6.19 -11.47 -20.24
C THR A 76 5.03 -12.45 -20.35
N GLY A 77 3.99 -12.05 -21.09
CA GLY A 77 2.80 -12.89 -21.32
C GLY A 77 1.89 -13.07 -20.10
N LYS A 78 2.12 -12.33 -19.01
CA LYS A 78 1.27 -12.36 -17.81
C LYS A 78 1.11 -10.97 -17.20
N GLN A 79 -0.09 -10.68 -16.71
CA GLN A 79 -0.34 -9.57 -15.81
C GLN A 79 -0.09 -9.99 -14.35
N PRO A 80 0.27 -9.05 -13.46
CA PRO A 80 0.32 -9.28 -12.02
C PRO A 80 -0.93 -9.99 -11.50
N GLY A 81 -0.74 -11.05 -10.73
CA GLY A 81 -1.83 -11.86 -10.16
C GLY A 81 -2.22 -13.09 -10.98
N TRP A 82 -1.84 -13.19 -12.26
CA TRP A 82 -2.18 -14.35 -13.12
C TRP A 82 -1.40 -15.63 -12.80
N ASP A 83 -0.49 -15.60 -11.83
CA ASP A 83 0.13 -16.79 -11.27
C ASP A 83 0.37 -16.68 -9.77
N SER A 84 0.83 -17.79 -9.18
CA SER A 84 1.02 -17.92 -7.73
C SER A 84 2.20 -17.12 -7.19
N PHE A 85 3.00 -16.48 -8.05
CA PHE A 85 4.16 -15.69 -7.65
C PHE A 85 3.87 -14.19 -7.66
N SER A 86 2.63 -13.77 -7.93
CA SER A 86 2.26 -12.37 -7.99
C SER A 86 0.85 -12.11 -7.45
N TYR A 87 0.61 -10.86 -7.10
CA TYR A 87 -0.65 -10.28 -6.67
C TYR A 87 -0.90 -9.05 -7.54
N GLY A 88 -2.13 -8.83 -8.02
CA GLY A 88 -2.44 -7.71 -8.89
C GLY A 88 -3.83 -7.12 -8.66
N TYR A 89 -3.96 -5.83 -8.91
CA TYR A 89 -5.20 -5.07 -9.03
C TYR A 89 -5.26 -4.48 -10.44
N HIS A 90 -6.33 -4.78 -11.17
CA HIS A 90 -6.43 -4.55 -12.61
C HIS A 90 -7.30 -3.34 -12.92
N GLY A 91 -6.85 -2.52 -13.89
CA GLY A 91 -7.45 -1.23 -14.21
C GLY A 91 -8.70 -1.31 -15.07
N ASP A 92 -8.82 -2.34 -15.90
CA ASP A 92 -9.93 -2.55 -16.83
C ASP A 92 -11.24 -2.91 -16.12
N ASP A 93 -11.18 -3.73 -15.08
CA ASP A 93 -12.37 -4.23 -14.37
C ASP A 93 -12.44 -3.83 -12.89
N GLY A 94 -11.33 -3.44 -12.27
CA GLY A 94 -11.27 -3.16 -10.84
C GLY A 94 -11.16 -4.41 -9.95
N ASN A 95 -10.86 -5.57 -10.53
CA ASN A 95 -10.71 -6.82 -9.80
C ASN A 95 -9.28 -7.03 -9.30
N ILE A 96 -9.14 -7.88 -8.29
CA ILE A 96 -7.86 -8.36 -7.78
C ILE A 96 -7.61 -9.79 -8.22
N PHE A 97 -6.34 -10.14 -8.41
CA PHE A 97 -5.90 -11.41 -8.98
C PHE A 97 -4.74 -11.99 -8.17
N HIS A 98 -4.79 -13.29 -7.91
CA HIS A 98 -3.68 -14.07 -7.36
C HIS A 98 -3.79 -15.53 -7.79
N GLY A 99 -2.70 -16.12 -8.29
CA GLY A 99 -2.66 -17.55 -8.60
C GLY A 99 -3.40 -17.98 -9.88
N SER A 100 -4.22 -17.11 -10.47
CA SER A 100 -5.06 -17.44 -11.61
C SER A 100 -5.45 -16.20 -12.44
N GLY A 101 -5.91 -16.43 -13.68
CA GLY A 101 -6.53 -15.39 -14.51
C GLY A 101 -8.00 -15.11 -14.19
N MET A 102 -8.55 -15.66 -13.09
CA MET A 102 -9.91 -15.35 -12.64
C MET A 102 -9.83 -14.30 -11.53
N GLY A 103 -10.39 -13.12 -11.78
CA GLY A 103 -10.39 -11.99 -10.86
C GLY A 103 -11.51 -12.08 -9.82
N GLU A 104 -11.29 -11.40 -8.69
CA GLU A 104 -12.28 -11.21 -7.64
C GLU A 104 -12.63 -9.72 -7.52
N GLU A 105 -13.93 -9.41 -7.34
CA GLU A 105 -14.40 -8.03 -7.17
C GLU A 105 -13.77 -7.38 -5.93
N PHE A 106 -13.21 -6.19 -6.10
CA PHE A 106 -12.51 -5.50 -5.02
C PHE A 106 -12.72 -3.98 -5.05
N GLY A 107 -12.41 -3.34 -6.16
CA GLY A 107 -12.42 -1.88 -6.29
C GLY A 107 -13.08 -1.45 -7.59
N SER A 108 -13.14 -0.13 -7.80
CA SER A 108 -13.54 0.40 -9.11
C SER A 108 -12.41 0.25 -10.13
N ALA A 109 -12.73 0.10 -11.41
CA ALA A 109 -11.77 0.26 -12.51
C ALA A 109 -10.97 1.59 -12.40
N PHE A 110 -9.79 1.66 -13.01
CA PHE A 110 -8.91 2.83 -12.98
C PHE A 110 -8.16 3.03 -14.30
N GLY A 111 -7.77 4.27 -14.59
CA GLY A 111 -7.16 4.62 -15.87
C GLY A 111 -6.53 6.00 -15.91
N PRO A 112 -6.44 6.63 -17.10
CA PRO A 112 -5.81 7.94 -17.27
C PRO A 112 -6.28 8.99 -16.27
N GLY A 113 -5.33 9.63 -15.60
CA GLY A 113 -5.56 10.63 -14.55
C GLY A 113 -5.69 10.07 -13.14
N ASP A 114 -5.82 8.75 -12.97
CA ASP A 114 -5.83 8.12 -11.64
C ASP A 114 -4.41 7.90 -11.10
N VAL A 115 -4.29 7.96 -9.78
CA VAL A 115 -3.13 7.52 -9.00
C VAL A 115 -3.55 6.32 -8.16
N VAL A 116 -2.90 5.18 -8.38
CA VAL A 116 -3.19 3.92 -7.68
C VAL A 116 -1.98 3.52 -6.87
N GLY A 117 -2.17 3.29 -5.58
CA GLY A 117 -1.12 2.83 -4.68
C GLY A 117 -1.26 1.36 -4.34
N CYS A 118 -0.13 0.72 -4.09
CA CYS A 118 -0.04 -0.66 -3.61
C CYS A 118 0.89 -0.71 -2.41
N GLY A 119 0.41 -1.31 -1.31
CA GLY A 119 1.17 -1.46 -0.08
C GLY A 119 1.15 -2.89 0.43
N ILE A 120 2.27 -3.30 1.03
CA ILE A 120 2.39 -4.55 1.80
C ILE A 120 2.66 -4.21 3.26
N ASP A 121 1.82 -4.73 4.15
CA ASP A 121 2.00 -4.68 5.59
C ASP A 121 2.56 -6.02 6.07
N TYR A 122 3.85 -6.03 6.42
CA TYR A 122 4.55 -7.23 6.89
C TYR A 122 4.11 -7.66 8.29
N THR A 123 3.49 -6.76 9.07
CA THR A 123 2.96 -7.08 10.40
C THR A 123 1.68 -7.90 10.28
N ASN A 124 0.76 -7.41 9.44
CA ASN A 124 -0.55 -8.02 9.23
C ASN A 124 -0.53 -9.08 8.13
N ARG A 125 0.59 -9.25 7.42
CA ARG A 125 0.75 -10.13 6.27
C ARG A 125 -0.33 -9.88 5.22
N SER A 126 -0.50 -8.61 4.86
CA SER A 126 -1.58 -8.19 3.99
C SER A 126 -1.10 -7.25 2.89
N ILE A 127 -1.73 -7.34 1.73
CA ILE A 127 -1.56 -6.38 0.64
C ILE A 127 -2.84 -5.54 0.52
N PHE A 128 -2.68 -4.23 0.37
CA PHE A 128 -3.77 -3.28 0.23
C PHE A 128 -3.53 -2.35 -0.96
N PHE A 129 -4.61 -1.76 -1.44
CA PHE A 129 -4.55 -0.78 -2.51
C PHE A 129 -5.21 0.55 -2.12
N THR A 130 -4.82 1.59 -2.82
CA THR A 130 -5.37 2.94 -2.69
C THR A 130 -5.66 3.49 -4.08
N LYS A 131 -6.60 4.43 -4.18
CA LYS A 131 -6.89 5.17 -5.41
C LYS A 131 -7.15 6.63 -5.08
N ASN A 132 -6.42 7.53 -5.72
CA ASN A 132 -6.54 8.99 -5.58
C ASN A 132 -6.53 9.42 -4.10
N GLY A 133 -5.58 8.86 -3.33
CA GLY A 133 -5.42 9.08 -1.89
C GLY A 133 -6.44 8.38 -0.97
N ALA A 134 -7.42 7.65 -1.50
CA ALA A 134 -8.39 6.88 -0.72
C ALA A 134 -7.94 5.43 -0.52
N PHE A 135 -8.12 4.90 0.69
CA PHE A 135 -7.88 3.48 1.00
C PHE A 135 -9.03 2.64 0.45
N LEU A 136 -8.73 1.67 -0.42
CA LEU A 136 -9.74 0.78 -1.02
C LEU A 136 -10.07 -0.41 -0.12
N GLY A 137 -9.10 -0.89 0.64
CA GLY A 137 -9.25 -2.08 1.47
C GLY A 137 -8.00 -2.95 1.45
N VAL A 138 -8.01 -3.97 2.30
CA VAL A 138 -7.06 -5.09 2.21
C VAL A 138 -7.56 -6.01 1.11
N ALA A 139 -6.75 -6.21 0.07
CA ALA A 139 -7.07 -7.07 -1.07
C ALA A 139 -6.66 -8.51 -0.80
N PHE A 140 -5.51 -8.71 -0.15
CA PHE A 140 -5.00 -10.05 0.15
C PHE A 140 -4.58 -10.14 1.60
N GLU A 141 -5.08 -11.16 2.28
CA GLU A 141 -4.68 -11.55 3.64
C GLU A 141 -3.79 -12.79 3.60
N ASP A 142 -3.16 -13.12 4.72
CA ASP A 142 -2.28 -14.29 4.88
C ASP A 142 -1.18 -14.41 3.81
N VAL A 143 -0.67 -13.25 3.37
CA VAL A 143 0.41 -13.16 2.38
C VAL A 143 1.65 -13.84 2.92
N LEU A 144 2.19 -14.78 2.15
CA LEU A 144 3.32 -15.59 2.58
C LEU A 144 4.55 -14.70 2.83
N PRO A 145 5.35 -14.97 3.88
CA PRO A 145 6.59 -14.26 4.11
C PRO A 145 7.55 -14.40 2.93
N GLY A 146 8.26 -13.31 2.61
CA GLY A 146 9.27 -13.31 1.57
C GLY A 146 9.57 -11.92 1.02
N HIS A 147 10.42 -11.90 0.00
CA HIS A 147 10.74 -10.68 -0.74
C HIS A 147 9.74 -10.47 -1.88
N TYR A 148 9.14 -9.28 -1.87
CA TYR A 148 8.23 -8.82 -2.89
C TYR A 148 8.81 -7.60 -3.59
N TYR A 149 8.58 -7.53 -4.89
CA TYR A 149 9.00 -6.46 -5.77
C TYR A 149 7.78 -5.76 -6.34
N PRO A 150 7.73 -4.42 -6.37
CA PRO A 150 6.74 -3.68 -7.14
C PRO A 150 6.69 -4.18 -8.58
N VAL A 151 5.50 -4.42 -9.10
CA VAL A 151 5.30 -4.81 -10.49
C VAL A 151 4.14 -4.03 -11.09
N VAL A 152 4.33 -3.58 -12.32
CA VAL A 152 3.29 -3.00 -13.15
C VAL A 152 3.23 -3.82 -14.43
N GLY A 153 2.08 -4.43 -14.68
CA GLY A 153 1.79 -5.07 -15.95
C GLY A 153 1.13 -4.06 -16.89
N VAL A 154 1.54 -4.09 -18.16
CA VAL A 154 1.20 -3.07 -19.14
C VAL A 154 0.73 -3.78 -20.40
N ASP A 155 -0.54 -3.63 -20.71
CA ASP A 155 -1.16 -4.00 -21.98
C ASP A 155 -1.88 -2.77 -22.56
N THR A 156 -1.15 -1.68 -22.65
CA THR A 156 -1.63 -0.40 -23.19
C THR A 156 -0.44 0.44 -23.62
N ARG A 157 -0.69 1.46 -24.43
CA ARG A 157 0.28 2.50 -24.79
C ARG A 157 0.27 3.68 -23.81
N CYS A 158 -0.70 3.73 -22.89
CA CYS A 158 -0.84 4.82 -21.95
C CYS A 158 0.41 4.94 -21.05
N PRO A 159 1.12 6.09 -21.06
CA PRO A 159 2.26 6.30 -20.19
C PRO A 159 1.85 6.34 -18.71
N PHE A 160 2.76 5.92 -17.84
CA PHE A 160 2.58 6.02 -16.40
C PHE A 160 3.90 6.38 -15.71
N ARG A 161 3.81 6.86 -14.47
CA ARG A 161 4.95 7.14 -13.60
C ARG A 161 4.82 6.40 -12.29
N VAL A 162 5.94 5.87 -11.80
CA VAL A 162 5.99 5.22 -10.50
C VAL A 162 6.63 6.16 -9.47
N ASN A 163 6.00 6.26 -8.31
CA ASN A 163 6.49 6.97 -7.14
C ASN A 163 6.90 5.98 -6.06
N PHE A 164 8.18 5.95 -5.71
CA PHE A 164 8.71 5.18 -4.58
C PHE A 164 8.89 6.04 -3.31
N GLY A 165 8.37 7.26 -3.29
CA GLY A 165 8.38 8.15 -2.12
C GLY A 165 9.63 8.99 -1.94
N ILE A 166 10.58 8.95 -2.89
CA ILE A 166 11.85 9.71 -2.81
C ILE A 166 11.66 11.14 -3.33
N ASN A 167 11.14 11.30 -4.55
CA ASN A 167 11.15 12.58 -5.25
C ASN A 167 9.84 13.38 -5.09
N ARG A 168 8.76 12.74 -4.63
CA ARG A 168 7.46 13.38 -4.44
C ARG A 168 6.66 12.68 -3.34
N PRO A 169 5.85 13.42 -2.57
CA PRO A 169 4.98 12.82 -1.56
C PRO A 169 3.94 11.90 -2.21
N PHE A 170 3.45 10.93 -1.42
CA PHE A 170 2.32 10.11 -1.80
C PHE A 170 1.00 10.91 -1.70
N GLU A 171 0.04 10.60 -2.57
CA GLU A 171 -1.33 11.08 -2.41
C GLU A 171 -1.99 10.45 -1.18
N PHE A 172 -1.72 9.17 -0.95
CA PHE A 172 -2.19 8.48 0.23
C PHE A 172 -1.41 8.91 1.48
N MET A 173 -2.15 9.17 2.57
CA MET A 173 -1.58 9.51 3.88
C MET A 173 -1.03 8.27 4.60
N LEU A 174 0.04 7.68 4.04
CA LEU A 174 0.65 6.43 4.48
C LEU A 174 1.03 6.43 5.97
N LEU A 175 1.58 7.53 6.48
CA LEU A 175 1.98 7.66 7.88
C LEU A 175 0.80 7.47 8.85
N ILE A 176 -0.38 7.98 8.50
CA ILE A 176 -1.59 7.84 9.33
C ILE A 176 -2.05 6.39 9.34
N TYR A 177 -2.02 5.74 8.18
CA TYR A 177 -2.34 4.33 8.06
C TYR A 177 -1.39 3.47 8.91
N GLN A 178 -0.08 3.64 8.75
CA GLN A 178 0.93 2.87 9.49
C GLN A 178 0.75 2.98 11.00
N GLN A 179 0.58 4.20 11.51
CA GLN A 179 0.36 4.40 12.95
C GLN A 179 -0.95 3.77 13.44
N THR A 180 -1.99 3.79 12.61
CA THR A 180 -3.27 3.12 12.93
C THR A 180 -3.06 1.62 13.06
N GLN A 181 -2.28 0.99 12.17
CA GLN A 181 -1.96 -0.43 12.27
C GLN A 181 -1.12 -0.76 13.50
N LEU A 182 -0.07 0.02 13.78
CA LEU A 182 0.75 -0.16 14.98
C LEU A 182 -0.07 -0.07 16.28
N LYS A 183 -1.00 0.89 16.34
CA LYS A 183 -1.90 1.03 17.50
C LYS A 183 -2.87 -0.15 17.62
N LYS A 184 -3.50 -0.58 16.51
CA LYS A 184 -4.41 -1.74 16.50
C LYS A 184 -3.71 -3.01 16.98
N ASN A 185 -2.44 -3.18 16.61
CA ASN A 185 -1.64 -4.34 16.97
C ASN A 185 -0.96 -4.23 18.35
N GLY A 186 -1.23 -3.17 19.11
CA GLY A 186 -0.69 -2.99 20.46
C GLY A 186 0.79 -2.60 20.53
N PHE A 187 1.44 -2.37 19.38
CA PHE A 187 2.84 -1.91 19.33
C PHE A 187 3.02 -0.44 19.73
N LEU A 188 1.92 0.31 19.78
CA LEU A 188 1.94 1.74 20.09
C LEU A 188 0.80 2.10 21.05
N SER A 189 1.15 2.60 22.23
CA SER A 189 0.18 3.09 23.23
C SER A 189 -0.32 4.49 22.90
N GLU A 190 0.55 5.38 22.41
CA GLU A 190 0.24 6.76 22.02
C GLU A 190 0.94 7.12 20.69
N TYR A 191 0.28 7.93 19.86
CA TYR A 191 0.91 8.42 18.63
C TYR A 191 2.12 9.30 18.95
N PRO A 192 3.29 9.06 18.32
CA PRO A 192 4.40 9.98 18.46
C PRO A 192 3.98 11.37 18.00
N LYS A 193 4.26 12.38 18.83
CA LYS A 193 3.90 13.78 18.59
C LYS A 193 4.77 14.32 17.46
N HIS A 194 4.38 14.06 16.21
CA HIS A 194 5.00 14.65 15.04
C HIS A 194 4.23 15.93 14.65
N PRO A 195 4.90 17.07 14.39
CA PRO A 195 4.24 18.31 13.96
C PRO A 195 3.33 18.10 12.73
N LEU A 196 3.80 17.33 11.74
CA LEU A 196 2.99 16.98 10.56
C LEU A 196 1.76 16.15 10.93
N LEU A 197 1.89 15.14 11.80
CA LEU A 197 0.75 14.32 12.22
C LEU A 197 -0.28 15.15 12.98
N THR A 198 0.18 16.07 13.84
CA THR A 198 -0.69 16.97 14.61
C THR A 198 -1.43 17.94 13.70
N ALA A 199 -0.74 18.52 12.70
CA ALA A 199 -1.34 19.39 11.69
C ALA A 199 -2.35 18.62 10.81
N LEU A 200 -2.01 17.40 10.38
CA LEU A 200 -2.86 16.53 9.58
C LEU A 200 -4.11 16.09 10.35
N GLN A 201 -3.98 15.65 11.60
CA GLN A 201 -5.11 15.28 12.45
C GLN A 201 -6.06 16.45 12.69
N LYS A 202 -5.54 17.67 12.89
CA LYS A 202 -6.35 18.89 12.98
C LYS A 202 -7.11 19.14 11.67
N ARG A 203 -6.45 19.01 10.52
CA ARG A 203 -7.06 19.20 9.19
C ARG A 203 -8.13 18.16 8.87
N MET A 204 -7.89 16.89 9.19
CA MET A 204 -8.88 15.82 9.01
C MET A 204 -10.10 16.01 9.90
N LYS A 205 -9.93 16.48 11.15
CA LYS A 205 -11.06 16.83 12.03
C LYS A 205 -11.84 18.03 11.50
N ALA A 206 -11.16 19.02 10.93
CA ALA A 206 -11.81 20.19 10.32
C ALA A 206 -12.62 19.86 9.06
N ASN A 207 -12.19 18.85 8.29
CA ASN A 207 -12.85 18.41 7.05
C ASN A 207 -13.90 17.31 7.24
N LYS A 208 -14.18 16.83 8.46
CA LYS A 208 -15.29 15.89 8.68
C LYS A 208 -16.62 16.60 8.43
N PRO A 209 -17.50 16.07 7.55
CA PRO A 209 -18.83 16.63 7.38
C PRO A 209 -19.57 16.58 8.71
N ARG A 210 -20.24 17.69 9.07
CA ARG A 210 -21.01 17.77 10.31
C ARG A 210 -22.14 16.73 10.25
N PRO A 211 -22.45 16.03 11.35
CA PRO A 211 -23.47 14.97 11.36
C PRO A 211 -24.87 15.40 10.88
N ASN A 212 -25.15 16.72 10.85
CA ASN A 212 -26.46 17.29 10.54
C ASN A 212 -26.40 18.40 9.47
N SER A 213 -25.59 18.28 8.42
CA SER A 213 -25.78 19.14 7.23
C SER A 213 -26.83 18.52 6.29
N PRO A 214 -27.93 19.21 5.96
CA PRO A 214 -28.93 18.67 5.04
C PRO A 214 -28.30 18.41 3.66
N SER A 215 -28.67 17.30 3.04
CA SER A 215 -28.25 16.91 1.70
C SER A 215 -28.49 18.07 0.71
N PRO A 216 -27.50 18.50 -0.08
CA PRO A 216 -27.75 19.54 -1.06
C PRO A 216 -28.72 19.00 -2.11
N SER A 217 -29.90 19.62 -2.18
CA SER A 217 -30.89 19.35 -3.20
C SER A 217 -30.31 19.60 -4.59
N ARG A 218 -30.73 18.76 -5.53
CA ARG A 218 -30.25 18.65 -6.91
C ARG A 218 -30.51 19.96 -7.67
N ARG A 219 -29.61 20.94 -7.56
CA ARG A 219 -29.61 22.15 -8.41
C ARG A 219 -28.84 21.87 -9.69
N ARG A 220 -29.58 21.93 -10.81
CA ARG A 220 -29.06 21.98 -12.19
C ARG A 220 -27.93 23.00 -12.28
N ARG A 221 -26.73 22.60 -12.74
CA ARG A 221 -25.65 23.53 -13.06
C ARG A 221 -25.59 23.76 -14.57
N SER A 222 -25.85 25.01 -14.94
CA SER A 222 -25.41 25.62 -16.18
C SER A 222 -23.89 25.80 -16.17
N THR A 223 -23.34 25.91 -17.38
CA THR A 223 -21.93 26.07 -17.73
C THR A 223 -21.32 27.32 -17.09
N ARG A 224 -20.40 27.13 -16.13
CA ARG A 224 -19.39 28.14 -15.76
C ARG A 224 -18.13 27.42 -15.27
N SER A 225 -17.02 27.74 -15.94
CA SER A 225 -15.67 27.21 -15.77
C SER A 225 -15.31 26.89 -14.31
N GLN A 226 -15.02 25.61 -14.03
CA GLN A 226 -14.55 25.18 -12.73
C GLN A 226 -13.07 25.53 -12.61
N ARG A 227 -12.78 26.48 -11.72
CA ARG A 227 -11.44 26.82 -11.27
C ARG A 227 -10.87 25.61 -10.54
N LEU A 228 -9.84 25.00 -11.13
CA LEU A 228 -9.04 23.91 -10.57
C LEU A 228 -8.58 24.29 -9.16
N ILE A 229 -8.91 23.47 -8.16
CA ILE A 229 -8.36 23.63 -6.81
C ILE A 229 -6.90 23.20 -6.89
N ARG A 230 -5.97 24.17 -6.93
CA ARG A 230 -4.54 23.88 -6.75
C ARG A 230 -4.36 23.42 -5.31
N HIS A 231 -3.94 22.16 -5.15
CA HIS A 231 -3.33 21.70 -3.92
C HIS A 231 -1.92 22.27 -3.88
N ASP A 232 -1.73 23.34 -3.11
CA ASP A 232 -0.41 23.94 -2.91
C ASP A 232 0.52 22.90 -2.26
N GLN A 233 1.50 22.46 -3.04
CA GLN A 233 2.63 21.64 -2.62
C GLN A 233 3.56 22.53 -1.80
N ILE A 234 3.96 22.06 -0.61
CA ILE A 234 5.01 22.71 0.17
C ILE A 234 6.34 22.23 -0.39
N PHE A 235 7.00 23.07 -1.17
CA PHE A 235 8.44 22.96 -1.47
C PHE A 235 9.21 23.52 -0.28
N PHE A 236 10.29 22.84 0.12
CA PHE A 236 11.33 23.44 0.94
C PHE A 236 12.57 23.59 0.05
N GLU A 237 12.98 24.84 -0.16
CA GLU A 237 14.33 25.17 -0.64
C GLU A 237 15.32 24.82 0.48
N GLU A 238 16.37 24.07 0.14
CA GLU A 238 17.52 23.87 1.01
C GLU A 238 18.34 25.17 1.01
N GLU A 239 18.45 25.84 2.17
CA GLU A 239 19.51 26.82 2.38
C GLU A 239 20.84 26.05 2.58
N GLU A 240 21.70 26.08 1.57
CA GLU A 240 23.12 25.75 1.72
C GLU A 240 23.78 26.82 2.60
N THR A 241 24.20 26.45 3.81
CA THR A 241 25.11 27.30 4.60
C THR A 241 26.55 26.85 4.37
N ASN A 242 27.31 27.73 3.72
CA ASN A 242 28.77 27.76 3.63
C ASN A 242 29.43 27.97 5.01
#